data_AF-A0A7D9HAM9-F1
#
_entry.id   AF-A0A7D9HAM9-F1
#
_cell.length_a   1.000
_cell.length_b   1.000
_cell.length_c   1.000
_cell.angle_alpha   90.00
_cell.angle_beta   90.00
_cell.angle_gamma   90.00
#
_symmetry.space_group_name_H-M   'P 1'
#
loop_
_entity.id
_entity.type
_entity.pdbx_description
1 polymer ?
#
loop_
_entity_poly.entity_id
_entity_poly.type
_entity_poly.pdbx_seq_one_letter_code
_entity_poly.pdbx_strand_id
1 'polypeptide(L)'
;MNVECDVLAGEQGPSCTSLDQIPNLKLIHIRFVGTAKRDSSAFSSEFPADSEFSRPKSKRTRGQPELASCSYQSPRARSLEVRPQVKKNLNAGCPKSLSVTQMINLGKVVRQETTIADVYKCNLENMAWSSVAERVELVIEKKPFAEGGFREVYKAKSPTACYSERLWVVKKYLPKTLESINQLGQTIEDHTKKAVQMQSLAKNIAHSMYAKVKELCQHQFGKCFVYTDSYMAKLEGGEYVTIEEFIDGDFTKYLNNTGLVCGNRSTDECKKAECLAHYSYEKSSGKLMLLDIQGSMYTLFDPEIASATLLIDAEYLFGVGNLTSEAITAFIENHECNRFCGLLQLKPFAELSSRDDEN
;
A
#
# COMPACT_ATOMS: atom_id res chain seq x y z
N MET A 1 -41.41 -29.59 -23.00
CA MET A 1 -40.11 -29.44 -22.30
C MET A 1 -39.69 -27.99 -22.45
N ASN A 2 -39.26 -27.34 -21.38
CA ASN A 2 -38.51 -26.08 -21.55
C ASN A 2 -37.08 -26.45 -21.91
N VAL A 3 -36.49 -25.67 -22.81
CA VAL A 3 -35.12 -25.85 -23.29
C VAL A 3 -34.48 -24.48 -23.28
N GLU A 4 -33.43 -24.30 -22.49
CA GLU A 4 -32.61 -23.09 -22.52
C GLU A 4 -31.48 -23.29 -23.53
N CYS A 5 -31.05 -22.20 -24.16
CA CYS A 5 -30.00 -22.18 -25.16
C CYS A 5 -28.82 -21.32 -24.70
N ASP A 6 -27.66 -21.94 -24.49
CA ASP A 6 -26.40 -21.24 -24.30
C ASP A 6 -25.84 -20.83 -25.66
N VAL A 7 -25.34 -19.59 -25.75
CA VAL A 7 -24.65 -19.07 -26.93
C VAL A 7 -23.16 -18.95 -26.64
N LEU A 8 -22.32 -19.61 -27.44
CA LEU A 8 -20.86 -19.60 -27.27
C LEU A 8 -20.19 -18.60 -28.23
N ALA A 9 -19.28 -17.80 -27.70
CA ALA A 9 -18.45 -16.87 -28.48
C ALA A 9 -17.32 -17.64 -29.22
N GLY A 10 -17.62 -18.17 -30.40
CA GLY A 10 -16.72 -19.03 -31.16
C GLY A 10 -16.63 -20.45 -30.59
N GLU A 11 -15.65 -21.24 -31.06
CA GLU A 11 -15.59 -22.70 -30.81
C GLU A 11 -15.40 -23.09 -29.33
N GLN A 12 -14.81 -22.22 -28.49
CA GLN A 12 -14.58 -22.47 -27.05
C GLN A 12 -14.75 -21.20 -26.17
N GLY A 13 -15.68 -20.31 -26.52
CA GLY A 13 -16.03 -19.16 -25.68
C GLY A 13 -16.85 -19.56 -24.43
N PRO A 14 -16.94 -18.68 -23.41
CA PRO A 14 -17.90 -18.87 -22.31
C PRO A 14 -19.34 -18.78 -22.84
N SER A 15 -20.30 -19.37 -22.11
CA SER A 15 -21.72 -19.22 -22.43
C SER A 15 -22.24 -17.84 -22.03
N CYS A 16 -22.79 -17.13 -23.00
CA CYS A 16 -23.36 -15.79 -22.86
C CYS A 16 -24.89 -15.86 -22.74
N THR A 17 -25.46 -15.07 -21.83
CA THR A 17 -26.92 -14.98 -21.61
C THR A 17 -27.61 -13.93 -22.49
N SER A 18 -26.84 -13.12 -23.24
CA SER A 18 -27.34 -12.29 -24.33
C SER A 18 -26.31 -12.18 -25.46
N LEU A 19 -26.79 -11.95 -26.69
CA LEU A 19 -25.97 -11.78 -27.89
C LEU A 19 -25.07 -10.53 -27.83
N ASP A 20 -25.46 -9.51 -27.05
CA ASP A 20 -24.71 -8.25 -26.88
C ASP A 20 -23.30 -8.45 -26.30
N GLN A 21 -23.04 -9.63 -25.70
CA GLN A 21 -21.77 -10.00 -25.09
C GLN A 21 -20.76 -10.57 -26.12
N ILE A 22 -21.15 -10.77 -27.38
CA ILE A 22 -20.35 -11.48 -28.40
C ILE A 22 -19.78 -10.47 -29.41
N PRO A 23 -18.46 -10.16 -29.37
CA PRO A 23 -17.87 -9.09 -30.18
C PRO A 23 -17.69 -9.43 -31.67
N ASN A 24 -18.02 -10.65 -32.11
CA ASN A 24 -17.92 -11.08 -33.50
C ASN A 24 -18.93 -12.20 -33.81
N LEU A 25 -19.92 -11.90 -34.65
CA LEU A 25 -21.05 -12.79 -34.94
C LEU A 25 -20.80 -13.77 -36.12
N LYS A 26 -19.57 -13.86 -36.65
CA LYS A 26 -19.26 -14.67 -37.85
C LYS A 26 -19.38 -16.19 -37.66
N LEU A 27 -19.31 -16.69 -36.43
CA LEU A 27 -19.54 -18.10 -36.08
C LEU A 27 -20.18 -18.16 -34.69
N ILE A 28 -21.32 -18.84 -34.58
CA ILE A 28 -22.09 -18.94 -33.33
C ILE A 28 -22.43 -20.41 -33.11
N HIS A 29 -21.97 -20.98 -31.98
CA HIS A 29 -22.41 -22.30 -31.54
C HIS A 29 -23.53 -22.15 -30.51
N ILE A 30 -24.66 -22.81 -30.78
CA ILE A 30 -25.83 -22.84 -29.91
C ILE A 30 -25.91 -24.23 -29.27
N ARG A 31 -25.98 -24.28 -27.93
CA ARG A 31 -26.16 -25.54 -27.20
C ARG A 31 -27.49 -25.54 -26.46
N PHE A 32 -28.32 -26.53 -26.74
CA PHE A 32 -29.57 -26.78 -26.00
C PHE A 32 -29.29 -27.58 -24.72
N VAL A 33 -29.85 -27.13 -23.60
CA VAL A 33 -29.73 -27.79 -22.29
C VAL A 33 -31.11 -28.10 -21.72
N GLY A 34 -31.30 -29.33 -21.24
CA GLY A 34 -32.56 -29.78 -20.64
C GLY A 34 -32.69 -29.29 -19.20
N THR A 35 -33.79 -28.61 -18.88
CA THR A 35 -34.02 -28.03 -17.55
C THR A 35 -34.36 -29.11 -16.51
N ALA A 36 -33.36 -29.60 -15.77
CA ALA A 36 -33.60 -30.36 -14.53
C ALA A 36 -34.20 -29.42 -13.47
N LYS A 37 -35.22 -29.88 -12.74
CA LYS A 37 -35.81 -29.11 -11.63
C LYS A 37 -34.78 -28.94 -10.52
N ARG A 38 -34.57 -27.69 -10.08
CA ARG A 38 -33.74 -27.37 -8.91
C ARG A 38 -34.58 -27.49 -7.64
N ASP A 39 -34.75 -28.71 -7.13
CA ASP A 39 -35.24 -28.89 -5.76
C ASP A 39 -34.10 -28.53 -4.78
N SER A 40 -34.40 -27.67 -3.81
CA SER A 40 -33.41 -27.06 -2.93
C SER A 40 -33.13 -27.90 -1.69
N SER A 41 -32.27 -28.91 -1.81
CA SER A 41 -31.65 -29.59 -0.68
C SER A 41 -30.13 -29.71 -0.89
N ALA A 42 -29.38 -29.52 0.20
CA ALA A 42 -27.93 -29.70 0.16
C ALA A 42 -27.58 -31.19 0.02
N PHE A 43 -26.55 -31.49 -0.77
CA PHE A 43 -25.93 -32.82 -0.75
C PHE A 43 -24.41 -32.68 -0.64
N SER A 44 -23.85 -33.33 0.37
CA SER A 44 -22.41 -33.45 0.61
C SER A 44 -21.77 -34.43 -0.38
N SER A 45 -20.48 -34.25 -0.63
CA SER A 45 -19.68 -35.19 -1.40
C SER A 45 -19.42 -36.47 -0.59
N GLU A 46 -20.08 -37.57 -0.94
CA GLU A 46 -19.72 -38.92 -0.48
C GLU A 46 -19.35 -39.79 -1.69
N PHE A 47 -18.22 -40.48 -1.58
CA PHE A 47 -17.81 -41.52 -2.53
C PHE A 47 -18.39 -42.87 -2.08
N PRO A 48 -18.92 -43.71 -2.98
CA PRO A 48 -19.32 -45.06 -2.63
C PRO A 48 -18.09 -45.96 -2.41
N ALA A 49 -18.11 -46.75 -1.35
CA ALA A 49 -17.20 -47.86 -1.11
C ALA A 49 -18.01 -49.03 -0.52
N ASP A 50 -17.73 -50.25 -0.97
CA ASP A 50 -18.60 -51.41 -0.77
C ASP A 50 -18.38 -52.18 0.54
N SER A 51 -19.41 -52.98 0.88
CA SER A 51 -19.39 -54.18 1.71
C SER A 51 -19.20 -54.09 3.25
N GLU A 52 -20.28 -54.44 3.95
CA GLU A 52 -20.36 -55.35 5.11
C GLU A 52 -19.29 -55.34 6.23
N PHE A 53 -19.70 -55.01 7.47
CA PHE A 53 -19.86 -56.06 8.51
C PHE A 53 -20.72 -55.67 9.73
N SER A 54 -21.12 -56.71 10.47
CA SER A 54 -22.09 -56.85 11.56
C SER A 54 -22.11 -55.85 12.77
N ARG A 55 -23.33 -55.62 13.28
CA ARG A 55 -23.72 -55.12 14.64
C ARG A 55 -23.35 -56.16 15.76
N PRO A 56 -23.46 -55.93 17.12
CA PRO A 56 -24.43 -55.04 17.82
C PRO A 56 -24.16 -54.41 19.23
N LYS A 57 -24.90 -53.31 19.52
CA LYS A 57 -25.58 -52.91 20.81
C LYS A 57 -24.78 -52.50 22.10
N SER A 58 -24.98 -51.24 22.52
CA SER A 58 -25.36 -50.82 23.90
C SER A 58 -25.88 -49.35 23.87
N LYS A 59 -27.15 -48.99 24.14
CA LYS A 59 -27.91 -48.87 25.42
C LYS A 59 -27.32 -47.91 26.49
N ARG A 60 -27.75 -46.63 26.54
CA ARG A 60 -28.66 -46.09 27.61
C ARG A 60 -29.02 -44.57 27.54
N THR A 61 -30.29 -44.29 27.88
CA THR A 61 -30.88 -43.09 28.57
C THR A 61 -30.52 -41.63 28.21
N ARG A 62 -31.36 -41.02 27.35
CA ARG A 62 -32.38 -39.98 27.70
C ARG A 62 -32.12 -39.07 28.92
N GLY A 63 -32.06 -37.74 28.71
CA GLY A 63 -32.03 -36.70 29.76
C GLY A 63 -32.29 -35.28 29.26
N GLN A 64 -33.55 -34.84 29.32
CA GLN A 64 -34.11 -33.47 29.15
C GLN A 64 -35.42 -33.45 29.97
N PRO A 65 -36.07 -32.31 30.30
CA PRO A 65 -36.08 -31.01 29.60
C PRO A 65 -35.43 -29.91 30.50
N GLU A 66 -35.73 -28.61 30.59
CA GLU A 66 -36.85 -27.72 30.19
C GLU A 66 -36.39 -26.34 29.67
N LEU A 67 -37.36 -25.52 29.25
CA LEU A 67 -37.24 -24.12 28.84
C LEU A 67 -37.27 -23.17 30.06
N ALA A 68 -36.74 -21.95 29.89
CA ALA A 68 -37.18 -20.79 30.65
C ALA A 68 -37.30 -19.58 29.73
N SER A 69 -38.50 -18.99 29.64
CA SER A 69 -38.78 -17.78 28.85
C SER A 69 -38.78 -16.54 29.75
N CYS A 70 -38.30 -15.41 29.23
CA CYS A 70 -38.61 -14.09 29.77
C CYS A 70 -38.73 -13.08 28.62
N SER A 71 -39.40 -11.95 28.88
CA SER A 71 -40.08 -11.16 27.83
C SER A 71 -40.21 -9.69 28.17
N TYR A 72 -40.39 -8.85 27.13
CA TYR A 72 -40.75 -7.42 27.22
C TYR A 72 -39.66 -6.52 27.86
N GLN A 73 -39.52 -5.20 27.58
CA GLN A 73 -40.31 -4.26 26.77
C GLN A 73 -39.41 -3.44 25.81
N SER A 74 -40.03 -2.75 24.85
CA SER A 74 -39.51 -1.52 24.21
C SER A 74 -40.46 -0.37 24.56
N PRO A 75 -40.03 0.92 24.58
CA PRO A 75 -40.41 1.75 23.43
C PRO A 75 -39.51 2.98 23.10
N ARG A 76 -39.75 3.48 21.88
CA ARG A 76 -39.50 4.83 21.32
C ARG A 76 -38.17 5.08 20.59
N ALA A 77 -38.31 5.72 19.43
CA ALA A 77 -37.26 6.02 18.46
C ALA A 77 -37.00 7.53 18.36
N ARG A 78 -35.84 7.90 17.80
CA ARG A 78 -35.63 9.21 17.15
C ARG A 78 -34.49 9.16 16.13
N SER A 79 -34.70 9.90 15.04
CA SER A 79 -33.75 10.22 13.95
C SER A 79 -33.25 9.06 13.08
N LEU A 80 -33.09 9.35 11.79
CA LEU A 80 -32.53 8.47 10.76
C LEU A 80 -31.08 8.88 10.51
N GLU A 81 -30.12 8.07 10.97
CA GLU A 81 -28.73 8.20 10.49
C GLU A 81 -28.60 7.60 9.09
N VAL A 82 -28.19 8.42 8.12
CA VAL A 82 -27.91 7.98 6.76
C VAL A 82 -26.58 7.21 6.76
N ARG A 83 -26.66 5.90 7.01
CA ARG A 83 -25.52 4.99 6.86
C ARG A 83 -24.96 5.11 5.44
N PRO A 84 -23.63 5.29 5.24
CA PRO A 84 -23.03 5.25 3.92
C PRO A 84 -23.36 3.91 3.25
N GLN A 85 -23.97 3.95 2.06
CA GLN A 85 -24.18 2.74 1.28
C GLN A 85 -22.83 2.26 0.73
N VAL A 86 -22.19 1.35 1.47
CA VAL A 86 -21.09 0.53 0.96
C VAL A 86 -21.63 -0.23 -0.25
N LYS A 87 -21.24 0.20 -1.45
CA LYS A 87 -21.47 -0.55 -2.69
C LYS A 87 -20.70 -1.86 -2.57
N LYS A 88 -21.39 -2.94 -2.16
CA LYS A 88 -20.84 -4.29 -2.21
C LYS A 88 -20.48 -4.60 -3.67
N ASN A 89 -19.19 -4.80 -3.95
CA ASN A 89 -18.74 -5.27 -5.26
C ASN A 89 -19.28 -6.69 -5.48
N LEU A 90 -20.33 -6.82 -6.30
CA LEU A 90 -20.99 -8.09 -6.61
C LEU A 90 -20.10 -9.05 -7.44
N ASN A 91 -18.93 -8.60 -7.89
CA ASN A 91 -17.98 -9.39 -8.67
C ASN A 91 -17.04 -10.28 -7.83
N ALA A 92 -17.13 -10.25 -6.49
CA ALA A 92 -16.25 -10.97 -5.57
C ALA A 92 -16.48 -12.51 -5.51
N GLY A 93 -16.80 -13.14 -6.64
CA GLY A 93 -17.17 -14.57 -6.69
C GLY A 93 -17.02 -15.27 -8.06
N CYS A 94 -16.53 -14.58 -9.10
CA CYS A 94 -16.25 -15.21 -10.40
C CYS A 94 -14.72 -15.32 -10.60
N PRO A 95 -14.14 -16.52 -10.77
CA PRO A 95 -12.71 -16.65 -11.03
C PRO A 95 -12.34 -16.07 -12.41
N LYS A 96 -11.12 -15.52 -12.53
CA LYS A 96 -10.63 -14.99 -13.81
C LYS A 96 -10.57 -16.12 -14.84
N SER A 97 -11.23 -15.92 -16.00
CA SER A 97 -11.15 -16.85 -17.11
C SER A 97 -9.69 -17.03 -17.57
N LEU A 98 -9.31 -18.27 -17.87
CA LEU A 98 -7.98 -18.62 -18.35
C LEU A 98 -8.01 -18.78 -19.87
N SER A 99 -6.97 -18.31 -20.55
CA SER A 99 -6.74 -18.68 -21.95
C SER A 99 -6.43 -20.18 -22.08
N VAL A 100 -6.70 -20.76 -23.25
CA VAL A 100 -6.35 -22.17 -23.57
C VAL A 100 -4.85 -22.42 -23.32
N THR A 101 -3.98 -21.45 -23.65
CA THR A 101 -2.54 -21.51 -23.36
C THR A 101 -2.22 -21.57 -21.87
N GLN A 102 -2.97 -20.87 -21.01
CA GLN A 102 -2.82 -20.99 -19.55
C GLN A 102 -3.35 -22.34 -19.04
N MET A 103 -4.50 -22.80 -19.53
CA MET A 103 -5.06 -24.11 -19.16
C MET A 103 -4.11 -25.27 -19.52
N ILE A 104 -3.50 -25.25 -20.71
CA ILE A 104 -2.50 -26.24 -21.12
C ILE A 104 -1.23 -26.16 -20.25
N ASN A 105 -0.78 -24.95 -19.88
CA ASN A 105 0.41 -24.80 -19.03
C ASN A 105 0.17 -25.20 -17.56
N LEU A 106 -1.06 -25.21 -17.05
CA LEU A 106 -1.40 -25.81 -15.76
C LEU A 106 -1.23 -27.34 -15.72
N GLY A 107 -1.11 -28.00 -16.87
CA GLY A 107 -0.70 -29.40 -16.97
C GLY A 107 0.78 -29.65 -16.64
N LYS A 108 1.55 -28.61 -16.32
CA LYS A 108 2.95 -28.69 -15.85
C LYS A 108 3.02 -28.32 -14.38
N VAL A 109 3.97 -28.90 -13.65
CA VAL A 109 4.27 -28.49 -12.27
C VAL A 109 4.69 -27.02 -12.26
N VAL A 110 3.86 -26.16 -11.68
CA VAL A 110 4.15 -24.74 -11.51
C VAL A 110 5.24 -24.60 -10.45
N ARG A 111 6.49 -24.45 -10.91
CA ARG A 111 7.63 -24.09 -10.05
C ARG A 111 7.74 -22.58 -10.00
N GLN A 112 7.47 -22.02 -8.83
CA GLN A 112 7.64 -20.60 -8.55
C GLN A 112 8.76 -20.46 -7.52
N GLU A 113 9.77 -19.66 -7.84
CA GLU A 113 10.80 -19.29 -6.87
C GLU A 113 10.21 -18.20 -5.96
N THR A 114 9.82 -18.61 -4.76
CA THR A 114 9.44 -17.73 -3.64
C THR A 114 10.60 -17.62 -2.66
N THR A 115 10.76 -16.44 -2.08
CA THR A 115 11.62 -16.18 -0.92
C THR A 115 10.74 -15.79 0.27
N ILE A 116 11.04 -16.32 1.44
CA ILE A 116 10.39 -15.91 2.69
C ILE A 116 10.94 -14.56 3.14
N ALA A 117 10.02 -13.66 3.52
CA ALA A 117 10.29 -12.37 4.09
C ALA A 117 9.56 -12.23 5.43
N ASP A 118 10.31 -12.04 6.52
CA ASP A 118 9.75 -11.70 7.83
C ASP A 118 9.59 -10.17 7.90
N VAL A 119 8.35 -9.69 7.87
CA VAL A 119 7.98 -8.27 7.71
C VAL A 119 7.68 -7.61 9.06
N TYR A 120 8.32 -6.47 9.31
CA TYR A 120 8.22 -5.66 10.52
C TYR A 120 7.60 -4.31 10.20
N LYS A 121 6.74 -3.81 11.11
CA LYS A 121 5.96 -2.59 10.94
C LYS A 121 6.28 -1.61 12.07
N CYS A 122 6.47 -0.34 11.72
CA CYS A 122 6.61 0.74 12.69
C CYS A 122 5.22 1.29 13.03
N ASN A 123 4.94 1.46 14.32
CA ASN A 123 3.77 2.17 14.83
C ASN A 123 4.25 3.53 15.37
N LEU A 124 4.00 4.59 14.61
CA LEU A 124 4.43 5.95 14.94
C LEU A 124 3.67 6.56 16.13
N GLU A 125 2.43 6.14 16.38
CA GLU A 125 1.62 6.62 17.53
C GLU A 125 2.20 6.12 18.87
N ASN A 126 2.69 4.89 18.89
CA ASN A 126 3.32 4.27 20.06
C ASN A 126 4.87 4.36 20.03
N MET A 127 5.44 5.02 19.02
CA MET A 127 6.89 5.09 18.75
C MET A 127 7.60 3.72 18.80
N ALA A 128 6.92 2.66 18.37
CA ALA A 128 7.32 1.27 18.62
C ALA A 128 7.40 0.43 17.33
N TRP A 129 8.24 -0.60 17.34
CA TRP A 129 8.32 -1.61 16.28
C TRP A 129 7.54 -2.87 16.66
N SER A 130 6.97 -3.54 15.67
CA SER A 130 6.30 -4.84 15.86
C SER A 130 7.28 -5.91 16.37
N SER A 131 7.05 -6.40 17.59
CA SER A 131 7.89 -7.43 18.23
C SER A 131 7.78 -8.81 17.57
N VAL A 132 6.70 -9.07 16.83
CA VAL A 132 6.48 -10.27 16.01
C VAL A 132 6.41 -9.84 14.56
N ALA A 133 7.15 -10.54 13.69
CA ALA A 133 7.12 -10.32 12.26
C ALA A 133 5.90 -11.01 11.61
N GLU A 134 5.34 -10.39 10.57
CA GLU A 134 4.39 -11.06 9.67
C GLU A 134 5.18 -11.79 8.58
N ARG A 135 5.05 -13.12 8.51
CA ARG A 135 5.76 -13.93 7.52
C ARG A 135 5.02 -13.90 6.18
N VAL A 136 5.71 -13.41 5.15
CA VAL A 136 5.17 -13.21 3.80
C VAL A 136 6.04 -13.95 2.78
N GLU A 137 5.42 -14.63 1.82
CA GLU A 137 6.11 -15.16 0.65
C GLU A 137 6.22 -14.05 -0.41
N LEU A 138 7.42 -13.80 -0.94
CA LEU A 138 7.65 -12.84 -2.00
C LEU A 138 8.23 -13.52 -3.24
N VAL A 139 7.69 -13.13 -4.40
CA VAL A 139 8.15 -13.53 -5.73
C VAL A 139 8.79 -12.28 -6.34
N ILE A 140 10.09 -12.13 -6.11
CA ILE A 140 10.86 -10.96 -6.52
C ILE A 140 11.41 -11.20 -7.93
N GLU A 141 11.28 -10.21 -8.82
CA GLU A 141 11.80 -10.32 -10.20
C GLU A 141 13.34 -10.33 -10.19
N LYS A 142 13.97 -11.13 -11.07
CA LYS A 142 15.42 -11.40 -11.03
C LYS A 142 16.32 -10.24 -11.50
N LYS A 143 15.75 -9.07 -11.79
CA LYS A 143 16.43 -7.84 -12.18
C LYS A 143 15.70 -6.65 -11.56
N PRO A 144 16.42 -5.58 -11.17
CA PRO A 144 15.78 -4.32 -10.84
C PRO A 144 15.12 -3.72 -12.09
N PHE A 145 14.07 -2.93 -11.90
CA PHE A 145 13.46 -2.12 -12.96
C PHE A 145 13.84 -0.64 -12.87
N ALA A 146 14.39 -0.21 -11.74
CA ALA A 146 14.96 1.12 -11.52
C ALA A 146 16.08 1.07 -10.46
N GLU A 147 16.92 2.10 -10.42
CA GLU A 147 17.94 2.33 -9.39
C GLU A 147 17.82 3.79 -8.92
N GLY A 148 17.93 4.01 -7.61
CA GLY A 148 18.06 5.33 -7.00
C GLY A 148 19.45 5.51 -6.37
N GLY A 149 19.74 6.70 -5.81
CA GLY A 149 21.07 7.03 -5.27
C GLY A 149 21.64 6.00 -4.29
N PHE A 150 20.77 5.34 -3.50
CA PHE A 150 21.12 4.42 -2.42
C PHE A 150 20.71 2.95 -2.65
N ARG A 151 19.78 2.69 -3.57
CA ARG A 151 19.04 1.41 -3.63
C ARG A 151 18.64 0.99 -5.05
N GLU A 152 18.75 -0.29 -5.33
CA GLU A 152 18.09 -0.95 -6.46
C GLU A 152 16.61 -1.21 -6.14
N VAL A 153 15.76 -1.13 -7.17
CA VAL A 153 14.29 -1.24 -7.03
C VAL A 153 13.79 -2.44 -7.84
N TYR A 154 13.33 -3.47 -7.13
CA TYR A 154 12.83 -4.72 -7.69
C TYR A 154 11.31 -4.76 -7.63
N LYS A 155 10.67 -5.30 -8.67
CA LYS A 155 9.23 -5.55 -8.68
C LYS A 155 8.94 -6.93 -8.07
N ALA A 156 7.84 -7.05 -7.34
CA ALA A 156 7.48 -8.28 -6.65
C ALA A 156 5.97 -8.54 -6.65
N LYS A 157 5.61 -9.80 -6.39
CA LYS A 157 4.25 -10.30 -6.13
C LYS A 157 4.28 -11.17 -4.88
N SER A 158 3.12 -11.46 -4.29
CA SER A 158 3.00 -12.40 -3.18
C SER A 158 1.84 -13.37 -3.42
N PRO A 159 1.98 -14.68 -3.07
CA PRO A 159 0.84 -15.57 -2.94
C PRO A 159 0.13 -15.43 -1.57
N THR A 160 0.77 -14.81 -0.57
CA THR A 160 0.21 -14.62 0.78
C THR A 160 -1.03 -13.74 0.72
N ALA A 161 -2.15 -14.19 1.30
CA ALA A 161 -3.48 -13.63 1.07
C ALA A 161 -3.60 -12.10 1.26
N CYS A 162 -3.03 -11.55 2.34
CA CYS A 162 -3.08 -10.11 2.62
C CYS A 162 -2.26 -9.25 1.63
N TYR A 163 -1.39 -9.87 0.85
CA TYR A 163 -0.45 -9.23 -0.07
C TYR A 163 -0.75 -9.54 -1.54
N SER A 164 -1.60 -10.54 -1.85
CA SER A 164 -1.76 -11.10 -3.20
C SER A 164 -2.61 -10.27 -4.16
N GLU A 165 -3.43 -9.34 -3.66
CA GLU A 165 -4.21 -8.42 -4.51
C GLU A 165 -3.36 -7.29 -5.11
N ARG A 166 -2.12 -7.08 -4.62
CA ARG A 166 -1.27 -5.93 -4.94
C ARG A 166 0.03 -6.33 -5.64
N LEU A 167 0.56 -5.39 -6.42
CA LEU A 167 1.95 -5.43 -6.86
C LEU A 167 2.83 -4.75 -5.80
N TRP A 168 4.03 -5.24 -5.61
CA TRP A 168 4.95 -4.78 -4.58
C TRP A 168 6.27 -4.31 -5.17
N VAL A 169 6.95 -3.46 -4.42
CA VAL A 169 8.33 -3.04 -4.63
C VAL A 169 9.17 -3.56 -3.47
N VAL A 170 10.35 -4.12 -3.77
CA VAL A 170 11.39 -4.46 -2.80
C VAL A 170 12.62 -3.62 -3.15
N LYS A 171 13.13 -2.84 -2.19
CA LYS A 171 14.33 -2.02 -2.37
C LYS A 171 15.51 -2.61 -1.62
N LYS A 172 16.61 -2.87 -2.34
CA LYS A 172 17.86 -3.44 -1.83
C LYS A 172 18.95 -2.38 -1.82
N TYR A 173 19.85 -2.37 -0.84
CA TYR A 173 20.94 -1.39 -0.78
C TYR A 173 22.03 -1.68 -1.82
N LEU A 174 22.52 -0.63 -2.46
CA LEU A 174 23.70 -0.71 -3.32
C LEU A 174 24.95 -0.97 -2.46
N PRO A 175 25.99 -1.68 -2.97
CA PRO A 175 27.20 -1.98 -2.19
C PRO A 175 27.87 -0.72 -1.58
N LYS A 176 28.00 0.35 -2.39
CA LYS A 176 28.49 1.67 -1.95
C LYS A 176 27.73 2.24 -0.73
N THR A 177 26.46 1.92 -0.60
CA THR A 177 25.60 2.39 0.49
C THR A 177 25.73 1.53 1.73
N LEU A 178 25.93 0.22 1.58
CA LEU A 178 26.32 -0.65 2.69
C LEU A 178 27.67 -0.20 3.29
N GLU A 179 28.62 0.20 2.45
CA GLU A 179 29.88 0.82 2.88
C GLU A 179 29.64 2.11 3.68
N SER A 180 28.80 3.04 3.19
CA SER A 180 28.46 4.27 3.93
C SER A 180 27.76 4.01 5.27
N ILE A 181 26.82 3.05 5.33
CA ILE A 181 26.12 2.66 6.57
C ILE A 181 27.13 2.16 7.61
N ASN A 182 28.06 1.29 7.19
CA ASN A 182 29.12 0.77 8.05
C ASN A 182 30.12 1.87 8.49
N GLN A 183 30.44 2.84 7.62
CA GLN A 183 31.31 3.98 7.95
C GLN A 183 30.71 4.90 9.02
N LEU A 184 29.37 5.03 9.06
CA LEU A 184 28.66 5.72 10.15
C LEU A 184 28.49 4.87 11.42
N GLY A 185 29.03 3.65 11.46
CA GLY A 185 28.90 2.72 12.59
C GLY A 185 27.49 2.17 12.81
N GLN A 186 26.58 2.33 11.83
CA GLN A 186 25.19 1.89 11.94
C GLN A 186 25.02 0.45 11.44
N THR A 187 24.04 -0.29 11.98
CA THR A 187 23.67 -1.59 11.42
C THR A 187 22.76 -1.41 10.21
N ILE A 188 22.77 -2.38 9.29
CA ILE A 188 21.86 -2.39 8.13
C ILE A 188 20.40 -2.48 8.62
N GLU A 189 20.12 -3.23 9.70
CA GLU A 189 18.78 -3.31 10.30
C GLU A 189 18.30 -1.93 10.76
N ASP A 190 19.10 -1.22 11.55
CA ASP A 190 18.69 0.05 12.15
C ASP A 190 18.61 1.19 11.12
N HIS A 191 19.49 1.19 10.12
CA HIS A 191 19.35 2.08 8.97
C HIS A 191 18.08 1.77 8.15
N THR A 192 17.69 0.50 8.02
CA THR A 192 16.41 0.10 7.37
C THR A 192 15.21 0.56 8.19
N LYS A 193 15.28 0.45 9.53
CA LYS A 193 14.26 1.02 10.44
C LYS A 193 14.12 2.52 10.24
N LYS A 194 15.23 3.26 10.21
CA LYS A 194 15.24 4.72 10.02
C LYS A 194 14.61 5.15 8.69
N ALA A 195 14.88 4.43 7.60
CA ALA A 195 14.23 4.69 6.31
C ALA A 195 12.69 4.54 6.37
N VAL A 196 12.18 3.53 7.09
CA VAL A 196 10.73 3.31 7.27
C VAL A 196 10.10 4.31 8.25
N GLN A 197 10.82 4.68 9.32
CA GLN A 197 10.41 5.74 10.26
C GLN A 197 10.35 7.10 9.55
N MET A 198 11.30 7.39 8.66
CA MET A 198 11.35 8.60 7.85
C MET A 198 10.18 8.70 6.86
N GLN A 199 9.86 7.60 6.15
CA GLN A 199 8.64 7.49 5.34
C GLN A 199 7.37 7.76 6.18
N SER A 200 7.31 7.18 7.39
CA SER A 200 6.17 7.34 8.30
C SER A 200 6.03 8.76 8.85
N LEU A 201 7.15 9.45 9.12
CA LEU A 201 7.18 10.85 9.51
C LEU A 201 6.77 11.77 8.35
N ALA A 202 7.26 11.53 7.13
CA ALA A 202 6.83 12.26 5.95
C ALA A 202 5.32 12.11 5.69
N LYS A 203 4.78 10.90 5.90
CA LYS A 203 3.34 10.63 5.84
C LYS A 203 2.55 11.39 6.93
N ASN A 204 3.07 11.47 8.15
CA ASN A 204 2.49 12.26 9.23
C ASN A 204 2.48 13.77 8.90
N ILE A 205 3.61 14.32 8.41
CA ILE A 205 3.75 15.72 8.00
C ILE A 205 2.78 16.05 6.87
N ALA A 206 2.69 15.22 5.83
CA ALA A 206 1.75 15.41 4.73
C ALA A 206 0.28 15.35 5.19
N HIS A 207 -0.05 14.46 6.13
CA HIS A 207 -1.40 14.41 6.73
C HIS A 207 -1.71 15.64 7.60
N SER A 208 -0.74 16.13 8.36
CA SER A 208 -0.84 17.39 9.12
C SER A 208 -1.02 18.61 8.19
N MET A 209 -0.33 18.62 7.05
CA MET A 209 -0.54 19.65 6.01
C MET A 209 -1.94 19.55 5.41
N TYR A 210 -2.41 18.34 5.08
CA TYR A 210 -3.76 18.11 4.58
C TYR A 210 -4.85 18.58 5.57
N ALA A 211 -4.63 18.44 6.88
CA ALA A 211 -5.52 19.02 7.89
C ALA A 211 -5.57 20.57 7.80
N LYS A 212 -4.42 21.25 7.73
CA LYS A 212 -4.33 22.72 7.56
C LYS A 212 -4.95 23.17 6.22
N VAL A 213 -4.79 22.40 5.14
CA VAL A 213 -5.46 22.64 3.84
C VAL A 213 -6.98 22.53 3.97
N LYS A 214 -7.47 21.46 4.61
CA LYS A 214 -8.90 21.20 4.80
C LYS A 214 -9.58 22.30 5.62
N GLU A 215 -8.88 22.87 6.59
CA GLU A 215 -9.32 23.99 7.42
C GLU A 215 -9.33 25.32 6.67
N LEU A 216 -8.24 25.67 5.97
CA LEU A 216 -8.04 27.03 5.44
C LEU A 216 -8.46 27.22 3.98
N CYS A 217 -8.22 26.24 3.10
CA CYS A 217 -8.09 26.52 1.65
C CYS A 217 -8.40 25.33 0.71
N GLN A 218 -9.19 24.36 1.16
CA GLN A 218 -9.41 23.07 0.46
C GLN A 218 -9.78 23.21 -1.03
N HIS A 219 -10.58 24.22 -1.41
CA HIS A 219 -11.01 24.43 -2.79
C HIS A 219 -9.91 25.08 -3.66
N GLN A 220 -9.11 25.98 -3.08
CA GLN A 220 -8.06 26.74 -3.77
C GLN A 220 -6.73 25.95 -3.88
N PHE A 221 -6.49 25.05 -2.92
CA PHE A 221 -5.37 24.13 -2.89
C PHE A 221 -5.64 22.88 -3.76
N GLY A 222 -6.88 22.36 -3.72
CA GLY A 222 -7.29 21.15 -4.43
C GLY A 222 -6.68 19.89 -3.83
N LYS A 223 -6.19 18.97 -4.67
CA LYS A 223 -5.58 17.70 -4.23
C LYS A 223 -4.27 17.95 -3.48
N CYS A 224 -4.05 17.22 -2.38
CA CYS A 224 -2.80 17.19 -1.62
C CYS A 224 -1.99 15.93 -1.95
N PHE A 225 -0.68 15.99 -1.68
CA PHE A 225 0.19 14.82 -1.69
C PHE A 225 -0.09 13.89 -0.51
N VAL A 226 0.12 12.59 -0.71
CA VAL A 226 0.08 11.54 0.32
C VAL A 226 1.28 10.60 0.15
N TYR A 227 1.89 10.13 1.24
CA TYR A 227 2.96 9.14 1.18
C TYR A 227 2.42 7.70 1.30
N THR A 228 3.07 6.76 0.60
CA THR A 228 2.85 5.31 0.74
C THR A 228 3.22 4.82 2.14
N ASP A 229 2.70 3.66 2.54
CA ASP A 229 3.26 2.89 3.65
C ASP A 229 4.50 2.11 3.15
N SER A 230 5.52 2.05 3.98
CA SER A 230 6.71 1.22 3.76
C SER A 230 6.95 0.36 5.01
N TYR A 231 7.52 -0.82 4.81
CA TYR A 231 7.77 -1.80 5.87
C TYR A 231 9.20 -2.32 5.78
N MET A 232 9.82 -2.62 6.92
CA MET A 232 11.09 -3.35 6.92
C MET A 232 10.79 -4.82 6.70
N ALA A 233 11.59 -5.51 5.90
CA ALA A 233 11.54 -6.97 5.82
C ALA A 233 12.94 -7.57 5.91
N LYS A 234 13.04 -8.71 6.58
CA LYS A 234 14.24 -9.54 6.57
C LYS A 234 13.98 -10.75 5.67
N LEU A 235 14.76 -10.88 4.61
CA LEU A 235 14.68 -12.02 3.69
C LEU A 235 15.34 -13.26 4.32
N GLU A 236 14.98 -14.45 3.86
CA GLU A 236 15.51 -15.73 4.35
C GLU A 236 17.05 -15.85 4.28
N GLY A 237 17.70 -15.13 3.36
CA GLY A 237 19.17 -15.00 3.27
C GLY A 237 19.80 -14.04 4.29
N GLY A 238 19.01 -13.48 5.21
CA GLY A 238 19.44 -12.54 6.26
C GLY A 238 19.50 -11.06 5.85
N GLU A 239 19.28 -10.75 4.57
CA GLU A 239 19.26 -9.40 4.01
C GLU A 239 18.08 -8.57 4.52
N TYR A 240 18.34 -7.33 4.92
CA TYR A 240 17.31 -6.35 5.29
C TYR A 240 16.98 -5.47 4.09
N VAL A 241 15.69 -5.34 3.80
CA VAL A 241 15.13 -4.58 2.68
C VAL A 241 13.94 -3.74 3.15
N THR A 242 13.56 -2.72 2.38
CA THR A 242 12.22 -2.11 2.55
C THR A 242 11.27 -2.62 1.48
N ILE A 243 10.04 -2.92 1.87
CA ILE A 243 8.95 -3.27 0.95
C ILE A 243 7.82 -2.24 1.00
N GLU A 244 7.24 -1.93 -0.15
CA GLU A 244 6.09 -1.03 -0.28
C GLU A 244 5.21 -1.42 -1.49
N GLU A 245 4.03 -0.80 -1.62
CA GLU A 245 3.13 -1.04 -2.75
C GLU A 245 3.69 -0.44 -4.04
N PHE A 246 3.62 -1.18 -5.16
CA PHE A 246 4.02 -0.67 -6.46
C PHE A 246 3.01 0.38 -6.93
N ILE A 247 3.46 1.64 -7.02
CA ILE A 247 2.67 2.73 -7.57
C ILE A 247 2.93 2.84 -9.08
N ASP A 248 1.85 2.85 -9.86
CA ASP A 248 1.90 2.94 -11.32
C ASP A 248 1.94 4.40 -11.81
N GLY A 249 2.30 4.60 -13.08
CA GLY A 249 2.42 5.92 -13.71
C GLY A 249 3.80 6.58 -13.59
N ASP A 250 3.93 7.77 -14.18
CA ASP A 250 5.22 8.42 -14.40
C ASP A 250 5.87 8.95 -13.12
N PHE A 251 7.13 8.53 -12.90
CA PHE A 251 7.96 9.01 -11.80
C PHE A 251 8.38 10.47 -12.01
N THR A 252 8.18 11.31 -10.99
CA THR A 252 8.65 12.69 -10.94
C THR A 252 9.37 12.96 -9.62
N LYS A 253 10.58 13.54 -9.70
CA LYS A 253 11.26 14.17 -8.56
C LYS A 253 11.03 15.69 -8.62
N TYR A 254 10.38 16.24 -7.60
CA TYR A 254 10.11 17.68 -7.50
C TYR A 254 11.24 18.42 -6.79
N LEU A 255 11.78 17.84 -5.72
CA LEU A 255 12.92 18.33 -4.93
C LEU A 255 13.94 17.21 -4.76
N ASN A 256 15.22 17.54 -4.63
CA ASN A 256 16.24 16.58 -4.20
C ASN A 256 16.56 16.70 -2.69
N ASN A 257 17.44 15.84 -2.19
CA ASN A 257 17.96 15.88 -0.82
C ASN A 257 18.98 17.01 -0.56
N THR A 258 19.40 17.76 -1.58
CA THR A 258 20.29 18.94 -1.45
C THR A 258 19.51 20.26 -1.36
N GLY A 259 18.18 20.21 -1.12
CA GLY A 259 17.32 21.39 -1.04
C GLY A 259 16.94 22.03 -2.38
N LEU A 260 17.39 21.48 -3.52
CA LEU A 260 17.20 22.06 -4.84
C LEU A 260 15.95 21.51 -5.55
N VAL A 261 15.23 22.39 -6.24
CA VAL A 261 14.05 22.02 -7.04
C VAL A 261 14.49 21.40 -8.36
N CYS A 262 14.04 20.17 -8.61
CA CYS A 262 14.24 19.45 -9.87
C CYS A 262 12.99 19.48 -10.77
N GLY A 263 11.81 19.75 -10.20
CA GLY A 263 10.55 19.82 -10.91
C GLY A 263 10.38 21.12 -11.71
N ASN A 264 9.44 21.12 -12.66
CA ASN A 264 9.05 22.35 -13.35
C ASN A 264 8.26 23.28 -12.40
N ARG A 265 8.91 24.33 -11.87
CA ARG A 265 8.30 25.35 -11.00
C ARG A 265 7.08 26.07 -11.60
N SER A 266 6.75 25.92 -12.89
CA SER A 266 5.50 26.46 -13.44
C SER A 266 4.26 25.66 -13.02
N THR A 267 4.39 24.37 -12.70
CA THR A 267 3.26 23.48 -12.34
C THR A 267 2.75 23.72 -10.92
N ASP A 268 1.52 23.32 -10.64
CA ASP A 268 0.99 23.39 -9.27
C ASP A 268 1.55 22.25 -8.40
N GLU A 269 1.86 21.10 -8.97
CA GLU A 269 2.48 19.94 -8.31
C GLU A 269 3.85 20.30 -7.73
N CYS A 270 4.72 20.96 -8.51
CA CYS A 270 6.04 21.40 -8.04
C CYS A 270 5.92 22.45 -6.92
N LYS A 271 5.05 23.46 -7.11
CA LYS A 271 4.78 24.49 -6.10
C LYS A 271 4.23 23.91 -4.79
N LYS A 272 3.41 22.85 -4.86
CA LYS A 272 2.92 22.10 -3.70
C LYS A 272 4.03 21.29 -3.02
N ALA A 273 5.00 20.77 -3.76
CA ALA A 273 6.15 20.07 -3.19
C ALA A 273 7.06 21.05 -2.43
N GLU A 274 7.37 22.21 -3.03
CA GLU A 274 8.05 23.31 -2.35
C GLU A 274 7.29 23.78 -1.10
N CYS A 275 5.96 23.90 -1.18
CA CYS A 275 5.10 24.24 -0.04
C CYS A 275 5.11 23.15 1.06
N LEU A 276 5.26 21.87 0.72
CA LEU A 276 5.34 20.76 1.67
C LEU A 276 6.69 20.73 2.40
N ALA A 277 7.79 20.97 1.67
CA ALA A 277 9.11 21.14 2.27
C ALA A 277 9.13 22.32 3.25
N HIS A 278 8.66 23.51 2.82
CA HIS A 278 8.53 24.68 3.70
C HIS A 278 7.60 24.38 4.90
N TYR A 279 6.42 23.79 4.68
CA TYR A 279 5.51 23.41 5.78
C TYR A 279 6.19 22.53 6.82
N SER A 280 7.03 21.56 6.41
CA SER A 280 7.75 20.69 7.34
C SER A 280 8.76 21.44 8.24
N TYR A 281 9.37 22.50 7.71
CA TYR A 281 10.31 23.36 8.44
C TYR A 281 9.59 24.26 9.44
N GLU A 282 8.52 24.94 9.03
CA GLU A 282 7.68 25.72 9.96
C GLU A 282 7.07 24.83 11.06
N LYS A 283 6.56 23.65 10.68
CA LYS A 283 5.92 22.68 11.58
C LYS A 283 6.90 22.05 12.59
N SER A 284 8.20 22.04 12.31
CA SER A 284 9.25 21.53 13.19
C SER A 284 10.01 22.61 13.98
N SER A 285 9.58 23.88 13.91
CA SER A 285 10.31 25.03 14.46
C SER A 285 11.77 25.08 13.96
N GLY A 286 11.95 24.81 12.67
CA GLY A 286 13.24 24.84 11.98
C GLY A 286 14.20 23.69 12.30
N LYS A 287 13.75 22.62 12.96
CA LYS A 287 14.64 21.52 13.39
C LYS A 287 14.83 20.43 12.34
N LEU A 288 13.92 20.30 11.38
CA LEU A 288 14.06 19.41 10.22
C LEU A 288 13.35 19.94 8.97
N MET A 289 13.70 19.40 7.82
CA MET A 289 13.04 19.66 6.54
C MET A 289 12.87 18.38 5.74
N LEU A 290 11.65 18.14 5.25
CA LEU A 290 11.28 17.06 4.35
C LEU A 290 11.75 17.40 2.93
N LEU A 291 12.62 16.55 2.39
CA LEU A 291 13.30 16.71 1.10
C LEU A 291 13.21 15.42 0.27
N ASP A 292 13.91 15.40 -0.88
CA ASP A 292 13.83 14.35 -1.90
C ASP A 292 12.38 14.02 -2.32
N ILE A 293 11.52 15.05 -2.36
CA ILE A 293 10.08 14.92 -2.58
C ILE A 293 9.83 14.41 -4.01
N GLN A 294 9.50 13.12 -4.11
CA GLN A 294 9.35 12.37 -5.35
C GLN A 294 8.20 11.35 -5.27
N GLY A 295 7.68 10.96 -6.44
CA GLY A 295 6.55 10.02 -6.51
C GLY A 295 5.96 9.85 -7.89
N SER A 296 4.73 9.32 -7.94
CA SER A 296 3.86 9.31 -9.13
C SER A 296 2.61 10.14 -8.87
N MET A 297 2.35 11.12 -9.74
CA MET A 297 1.23 12.07 -9.68
C MET A 297 1.09 12.83 -8.34
N TYR A 298 0.39 12.24 -7.36
CA TYR A 298 0.15 12.82 -6.03
C TYR A 298 0.43 11.81 -4.90
N THR A 299 0.99 10.64 -5.24
CA THR A 299 1.40 9.59 -4.32
C THR A 299 2.93 9.61 -4.24
N LEU A 300 3.45 10.04 -3.09
CA LEU A 300 4.87 10.18 -2.83
C LEU A 300 5.45 8.94 -2.14
N PHE A 301 6.75 8.73 -2.31
CA PHE A 301 7.52 7.65 -1.70
C PHE A 301 9.00 8.00 -1.66
N ASP A 302 9.77 7.32 -0.81
CA ASP A 302 11.22 7.48 -0.69
C ASP A 302 11.66 8.93 -0.35
N PRO A 303 11.13 9.56 0.72
CA PRO A 303 11.59 10.87 1.17
C PRO A 303 12.98 10.80 1.79
N GLU A 304 13.66 11.95 1.85
CA GLU A 304 14.79 12.17 2.76
C GLU A 304 14.45 13.28 3.76
N ILE A 305 15.10 13.31 4.92
CA ILE A 305 14.91 14.39 5.90
C ILE A 305 16.28 14.95 6.29
N ALA A 306 16.46 16.24 6.01
CA ALA A 306 17.57 17.01 6.53
C ALA A 306 17.25 17.51 7.93
N SER A 307 18.20 17.44 8.87
CA SER A 307 18.02 17.90 10.26
C SER A 307 19.05 18.94 10.69
N ALA A 308 18.63 19.91 11.51
CA ALA A 308 19.49 20.96 12.04
C ALA A 308 20.60 20.45 12.99
N THR A 309 20.48 19.19 13.44
CA THR A 309 21.50 18.46 14.20
C THR A 309 21.71 17.10 13.54
N LEU A 310 22.96 16.66 13.35
CA LEU A 310 23.30 15.35 12.77
C LEU A 310 23.25 14.20 13.77
N LEU A 311 23.61 14.47 15.03
CA LEU A 311 23.81 13.50 16.11
C LEU A 311 23.04 13.92 17.37
N ILE A 312 22.32 12.98 17.99
CA ILE A 312 21.77 13.12 19.35
C ILE A 312 22.17 11.87 20.12
N ASP A 313 22.67 12.05 21.35
CA ASP A 313 23.14 10.95 22.24
C ASP A 313 24.10 9.95 21.55
N ALA A 314 24.96 10.49 20.68
CA ALA A 314 25.90 9.79 19.80
C ALA A 314 25.27 8.90 18.69
N GLU A 315 23.95 8.97 18.48
CA GLU A 315 23.25 8.31 17.36
C GLU A 315 22.98 9.29 16.20
N TYR A 316 23.27 8.85 14.96
CA TYR A 316 22.97 9.61 13.74
C TYR A 316 21.46 9.70 13.49
N LEU A 317 20.95 10.91 13.23
CA LEU A 317 19.55 11.11 12.85
C LEU A 317 19.32 10.78 11.37
N PHE A 318 18.20 10.12 11.07
CA PHE A 318 17.76 9.74 9.72
C PHE A 318 18.77 8.84 8.98
N GLY A 319 18.77 8.87 7.64
CA GLY A 319 19.61 7.99 6.80
C GLY A 319 20.93 8.63 6.38
N VAL A 320 21.73 7.87 5.63
CA VAL A 320 22.97 8.37 4.96
C VAL A 320 22.73 9.53 3.98
N GLY A 321 21.47 9.84 3.62
CA GLY A 321 21.11 10.97 2.76
C GLY A 321 20.80 12.27 3.50
N ASN A 322 20.84 12.29 4.83
CA ASN A 322 20.66 13.48 5.67
C ASN A 322 21.81 14.48 5.44
N LEU A 323 21.57 15.48 4.58
CA LEU A 323 22.49 16.58 4.28
C LEU A 323 22.25 17.82 5.15
N THR A 324 21.75 17.61 6.37
CA THR A 324 21.87 18.50 7.54
C THR A 324 21.51 19.98 7.28
N SER A 325 22.23 20.92 7.90
CA SER A 325 22.05 22.37 7.75
C SER A 325 22.23 22.83 6.30
N GLU A 326 23.06 22.15 5.54
CA GLU A 326 23.50 22.55 4.21
C GLU A 326 22.34 22.48 3.21
N ALA A 327 21.56 21.39 3.24
CA ALA A 327 20.37 21.23 2.40
C ALA A 327 19.19 22.10 2.87
N ILE A 328 19.09 22.37 4.19
CA ILE A 328 18.11 23.31 4.75
C ILE A 328 18.38 24.73 4.24
N THR A 329 19.62 25.21 4.37
CA THR A 329 20.06 26.52 3.88
C THR A 329 19.90 26.62 2.36
N ALA A 330 20.33 25.62 1.60
CA ALA A 330 20.18 25.61 0.14
C ALA A 330 18.71 25.71 -0.31
N PHE A 331 17.76 25.07 0.40
CA PHE A 331 16.34 25.26 0.13
C PHE A 331 15.87 26.68 0.49
N ILE A 332 16.26 27.20 1.66
CA ILE A 332 15.88 28.54 2.13
C ILE A 332 16.34 29.63 1.15
N GLU A 333 17.59 29.56 0.68
CA GLU A 333 18.16 30.49 -0.30
C GLU A 333 17.47 30.44 -1.68
N ASN A 334 16.86 29.29 -2.03
CA ASN A 334 16.29 29.04 -3.36
C ASN A 334 14.76 28.91 -3.38
N HIS A 335 14.06 29.19 -2.26
CA HIS A 335 12.60 29.10 -2.16
C HIS A 335 11.91 30.46 -2.05
N GLU A 336 11.22 30.87 -3.12
CA GLU A 336 10.23 31.93 -3.07
C GLU A 336 8.86 31.38 -2.65
N CYS A 337 8.20 32.03 -1.69
CA CYS A 337 6.87 31.63 -1.22
C CYS A 337 5.82 31.73 -2.34
N ASN A 338 5.41 30.57 -2.86
CA ASN A 338 4.42 30.49 -3.93
C ASN A 338 2.96 30.52 -3.41
N ARG A 339 1.99 30.44 -4.35
CA ARG A 339 0.55 30.55 -4.04
C ARG A 339 0.06 29.58 -2.96
N PHE A 340 0.64 28.40 -2.82
CA PHE A 340 0.24 27.42 -1.81
C PHE A 340 0.80 27.74 -0.43
N CYS A 341 2.02 28.28 -0.35
CA CYS A 341 2.60 28.79 0.90
C CYS A 341 1.71 29.90 1.48
N GLY A 342 1.25 30.83 0.63
CA GLY A 342 0.30 31.88 1.01
C GLY A 342 -1.08 31.35 1.43
N LEU A 343 -1.64 30.36 0.71
CA LEU A 343 -2.90 29.70 1.08
C LEU A 343 -2.82 28.94 2.42
N LEU A 344 -1.62 28.53 2.84
CA LEU A 344 -1.35 27.91 4.14
C LEU A 344 -0.79 28.89 5.18
N GLN A 345 -0.72 30.19 4.87
CA GLN A 345 -0.23 31.24 5.78
C GLN A 345 1.16 30.91 6.35
N LEU A 346 2.05 30.36 5.52
CA LEU A 346 3.45 30.09 5.90
C LEU A 346 4.26 31.39 5.88
N LYS A 347 5.15 31.57 6.85
CA LYS A 347 5.98 32.78 6.95
C LYS A 347 7.13 32.76 5.93
N PRO A 348 7.33 33.81 5.12
CA PRO A 348 8.55 33.93 4.29
C PRO A 348 9.82 33.81 5.15
N PHE A 349 10.84 33.12 4.65
CA PHE A 349 12.09 32.90 5.40
C PHE A 349 12.79 34.21 5.83
N ALA A 350 12.65 35.28 5.03
CA ALA A 350 13.15 36.62 5.36
C ALA A 350 12.48 37.27 6.59
N GLU A 351 11.31 36.79 7.05
CA GLU A 351 10.62 37.23 8.28
C GLU A 351 10.96 36.35 9.50
N LEU A 352 11.77 35.31 9.30
CA LEU A 352 12.23 34.40 10.35
C LEU A 352 13.64 34.78 10.82
N SER A 353 14.54 35.13 9.91
CA SER A 353 15.92 35.54 10.24
C SER A 353 15.99 36.81 11.12
N SER A 354 14.99 37.70 11.05
CA SER A 354 14.96 38.95 11.82
C SER A 354 14.47 38.81 13.27
N ARG A 355 14.69 37.65 13.90
CA ARG A 355 14.18 37.32 15.26
C ARG A 355 15.23 36.71 16.18
N ASP A 356 16.28 36.14 15.63
CA ASP A 356 17.34 35.50 16.41
C ASP A 356 18.42 36.50 16.88
N ASP A 357 18.34 37.76 16.45
CA ASP A 357 19.20 38.89 16.87
C ASP A 357 18.66 39.67 18.12
N GLU A 358 17.50 39.31 18.68
CA GLU A 358 16.82 40.06 19.78
C GLU A 358 16.69 39.28 21.13
N ASN A 359 17.53 38.28 21.42
CA ASN A 359 17.57 37.56 22.72
C ASN A 359 18.98 37.36 23.28
#